data_AF-U2SU88-F1
#
_entry.id   AF-U2SU88-F1
#
_cell.length_a   1.000
_cell.length_b   1.000
_cell.length_c   1.000
_cell.angle_alpha   90.00
_cell.angle_beta   90.00
_cell.angle_gamma   90.00
#
_symmetry.space_group_name_H-M   'P 1'
#
loop_
_entity.id
_entity.type
_entity.pdbx_description
1 polymer ?
#
loop_
_entity_poly.entity_id
_entity_poly.type
_entity_poly.pdbx_seq_one_letter_code
_entity_poly.pdbx_strand_id
1 'polypeptide(L)'
;MIKGKGYENIHLGNSFTDDALKQEKFHYMLCNPPFGVEWKKYEAFIRDEAEEKGDRGRFGAGLPRISDGAFLFLQHMISKMLPADEGGSRIGIVFNGSPLFTGDAGSGESEIRRWIIEQDMLETIIALPDQLFYNTGILTYVWIVTNRKSDVRKQKIQLIDGTSFFERMKKPLGEKRKLLTEQHIDDLTKIYGAFLPGEHCRIFDNDDFAYWKVTMERPLRLNFEVSEERIARLWEQKPFTNLATSRRRDEKAAAEEIKAGERLQQDILLQPAMDSTVLYKNREEFIAVLKEALKNAEITVKPNVQKAILAALAERDETADICLDKDGNPEPDTDLRDTEQIPVKQDIEEYIRREVLTYVPDAWEDVSKRKKGYEIPFTRYFYRYEEVGDAESTLRDIETLGKKIQEDIAALFEDRRD
;
A
#
# COMPACT_ATOMS: atom_id res chain seq x y z
N MET A 1 10.51 -35.85 -14.05
CA MET A 1 9.90 -36.06 -15.39
C MET A 1 8.56 -36.75 -15.15
N ILE A 2 7.44 -36.11 -15.49
CA ILE A 2 6.11 -36.72 -15.34
C ILE A 2 6.06 -37.91 -16.31
N LYS A 3 5.88 -39.12 -15.79
CA LYS A 3 5.77 -40.36 -16.60
C LYS A 3 4.29 -40.70 -16.78
N GLY A 4 3.82 -40.83 -18.02
CA GLY A 4 2.46 -41.28 -18.34
C GLY A 4 1.82 -40.58 -19.56
N LYS A 5 0.56 -40.93 -19.84
CA LYS A 5 -0.37 -40.24 -20.77
C LYS A 5 -0.70 -38.81 -20.27
N GLY A 6 0.26 -37.90 -20.41
CA GLY A 6 0.13 -36.54 -19.85
C GLY A 6 0.64 -35.43 -20.77
N TYR A 7 1.14 -35.77 -21.97
CA TYR A 7 1.63 -34.78 -22.93
C TYR A 7 0.46 -34.08 -23.64
N GLU A 8 -0.66 -34.79 -23.81
CA GLU A 8 -1.90 -34.27 -24.39
C GLU A 8 -2.51 -33.11 -23.60
N ASN A 9 -2.17 -32.99 -22.32
CA ASN A 9 -2.64 -31.93 -21.43
C ASN A 9 -1.60 -30.80 -21.25
N ILE A 10 -0.55 -30.79 -22.09
CA ILE A 10 0.39 -29.67 -22.19
C ILE A 10 -0.07 -28.77 -23.32
N HIS A 11 -0.52 -27.57 -22.95
CA HIS A 11 -1.04 -26.60 -23.90
C HIS A 11 -0.05 -25.44 -24.08
N LEU A 12 0.23 -25.11 -25.33
CA LEU A 12 0.96 -23.89 -25.70
C LEU A 12 -0.03 -22.73 -25.76
N GLY A 13 0.14 -21.73 -24.90
CA GLY A 13 -0.75 -20.57 -24.85
C GLY A 13 -0.47 -19.67 -23.64
N ASN A 14 -1.29 -18.64 -23.48
CA ASN A 14 -1.25 -17.75 -22.33
C ASN A 14 -2.44 -18.09 -21.41
N SER A 15 -2.20 -18.48 -20.16
CA SER A 15 -3.27 -18.89 -19.23
C SER A 15 -4.36 -17.84 -19.00
N PHE A 16 -4.07 -16.55 -19.20
CA PHE A 16 -5.07 -15.49 -19.08
C PHE A 16 -5.93 -15.39 -20.34
N THR A 17 -5.33 -15.15 -21.50
CA THR A 17 -6.09 -14.87 -22.73
C THR A 17 -6.53 -16.12 -23.48
N ASP A 18 -5.82 -17.22 -23.31
CA ASP A 18 -6.04 -18.51 -23.98
C ASP A 18 -5.96 -19.67 -22.98
N ASP A 19 -6.90 -19.66 -22.03
CA ASP A 19 -7.09 -20.76 -21.10
C ASP A 19 -7.51 -22.03 -21.87
N ALA A 20 -6.57 -22.95 -22.07
CA ALA A 20 -6.81 -24.19 -22.81
C ALA A 20 -7.67 -25.21 -22.06
N LEU A 21 -7.88 -25.01 -20.75
CA LEU A 21 -8.55 -25.96 -19.85
C LEU A 21 -9.78 -25.31 -19.21
N LYS A 22 -10.52 -24.47 -19.95
CA LYS A 22 -11.60 -23.59 -19.42
C LYS A 22 -12.59 -24.29 -18.49
N GLN A 23 -13.04 -25.49 -18.87
CA GLN A 23 -14.06 -26.26 -18.17
C GLN A 23 -13.50 -27.25 -17.14
N GLU A 24 -12.19 -27.48 -17.15
CA GLU A 24 -11.56 -28.47 -16.27
C GLU A 24 -11.44 -27.95 -14.84
N LYS A 25 -11.54 -28.87 -13.89
CA LYS A 25 -11.38 -28.64 -12.46
C LYS A 25 -10.39 -29.65 -11.88
N PHE A 26 -9.66 -29.26 -10.85
CA PHE A 26 -8.56 -30.09 -10.32
C PHE A 26 -8.58 -30.18 -8.79
N HIS A 27 -8.41 -31.39 -8.25
CA HIS A 27 -8.26 -31.58 -6.80
C HIS A 27 -6.94 -31.02 -6.25
N TYR A 28 -5.89 -31.04 -7.06
CA TYR A 28 -4.56 -30.58 -6.68
C TYR A 28 -3.97 -29.73 -7.79
N MET A 29 -3.44 -28.56 -7.43
CA MET A 29 -2.80 -27.66 -8.38
C MET A 29 -1.52 -27.12 -7.76
N LEU A 30 -0.43 -27.14 -8.52
CA LEU A 30 0.87 -26.64 -8.10
C LEU A 30 1.37 -25.63 -9.12
N CYS A 31 1.82 -24.46 -8.67
CA CYS A 31 2.30 -23.42 -9.57
C CYS A 31 3.49 -22.66 -8.99
N ASN A 32 4.48 -22.39 -9.84
CA ASN A 32 5.52 -21.40 -9.59
C ASN A 32 5.40 -20.34 -10.69
N PRO A 33 4.48 -19.39 -10.58
CA PRO A 33 4.29 -18.37 -11.59
C PRO A 33 5.53 -17.47 -11.68
N PRO A 34 5.77 -16.85 -12.83
CA PRO A 34 6.83 -15.84 -12.95
C PRO A 34 6.54 -14.66 -12.00
N PHE A 35 7.55 -14.23 -11.24
CA PHE A 35 7.40 -13.17 -10.24
C PHE A 35 7.39 -11.78 -10.90
N GLY A 36 6.49 -10.90 -10.43
CA GLY A 36 6.43 -9.49 -10.87
C GLY A 36 6.12 -9.32 -12.35
N VAL A 37 5.33 -10.23 -12.95
CA VAL A 37 4.94 -10.10 -14.36
C VAL A 37 3.96 -8.95 -14.54
N GLU A 38 4.38 -7.98 -15.36
CA GLU A 38 3.48 -6.96 -15.87
C GLU A 38 2.45 -7.58 -16.83
N TRP A 39 1.18 -7.27 -16.62
CA TRP A 39 0.07 -7.81 -17.42
C TRP A 39 -0.59 -6.76 -18.34
N LYS A 40 0.09 -5.62 -18.58
CA LYS A 40 -0.41 -4.52 -19.41
C LYS A 40 -0.87 -4.94 -20.80
N LYS A 41 -0.16 -5.89 -21.43
CA LYS A 41 -0.51 -6.44 -22.75
C LYS A 41 -1.87 -7.14 -22.79
N TYR A 42 -2.35 -7.61 -21.64
CA TYR A 42 -3.57 -8.40 -21.49
C TYR A 42 -4.65 -7.63 -20.70
N GLU A 43 -4.41 -6.34 -20.44
CA GLU A 43 -5.20 -5.57 -19.49
C GLU A 43 -6.67 -5.47 -19.89
N ALA A 44 -6.95 -5.11 -21.15
CA ALA A 44 -8.30 -4.99 -21.66
C ALA A 44 -9.08 -6.31 -21.46
N PHE A 45 -8.50 -7.43 -21.91
CA PHE A 45 -9.14 -8.75 -21.77
C PHE A 45 -9.47 -9.12 -20.32
N ILE A 46 -8.54 -8.85 -19.39
CA ILE A 46 -8.71 -9.15 -17.97
C ILE A 46 -9.76 -8.24 -17.33
N ARG A 47 -9.77 -6.94 -17.69
CA ARG A 47 -10.78 -5.98 -17.22
C ARG A 47 -12.17 -6.32 -17.73
N ASP A 48 -12.29 -6.61 -19.03
CA ASP A 48 -13.56 -7.01 -19.63
C ASP A 48 -14.13 -8.24 -18.92
N GLU A 49 -13.31 -9.26 -18.66
CA GLU A 49 -13.77 -10.44 -17.92
C GLU A 49 -14.20 -10.11 -16.49
N ALA A 50 -13.43 -9.28 -15.77
CA ALA A 50 -13.75 -8.88 -14.40
C ALA A 50 -15.07 -8.09 -14.34
N GLU A 51 -15.29 -7.17 -15.28
CA GLU A 51 -16.48 -6.31 -15.35
C GLU A 51 -17.72 -7.09 -15.81
N GLU A 52 -17.61 -7.92 -16.85
CA GLU A 52 -18.75 -8.64 -17.41
C GLU A 52 -19.20 -9.85 -16.57
N LYS A 53 -18.23 -10.57 -15.99
CA LYS A 53 -18.52 -11.83 -15.30
C LYS A 53 -18.52 -11.70 -13.79
N GLY A 54 -17.84 -10.69 -13.22
CA GLY A 54 -17.69 -10.54 -11.77
C GLY A 54 -17.27 -11.85 -11.11
N ASP A 55 -18.00 -12.25 -10.07
CA ASP A 55 -17.76 -13.49 -9.30
C ASP A 55 -17.92 -14.79 -10.09
N ARG A 56 -18.60 -14.75 -11.25
CA ARG A 56 -18.70 -15.91 -12.17
C ARG A 56 -17.48 -16.06 -13.06
N GLY A 57 -16.64 -15.03 -13.13
CA GLY A 57 -15.38 -15.01 -13.87
C GLY A 57 -14.19 -15.42 -13.01
N ARG A 58 -12.99 -15.29 -13.56
CA ARG A 58 -11.76 -15.62 -12.83
C ARG A 58 -11.29 -14.50 -11.92
N PHE A 59 -11.59 -13.25 -12.24
CA PHE A 59 -10.97 -12.07 -11.62
C PHE A 59 -11.96 -11.19 -10.83
N GLY A 60 -13.04 -11.80 -10.33
CA GLY A 60 -14.11 -11.10 -9.60
C GLY A 60 -13.69 -10.49 -8.26
N ALA A 61 -12.63 -11.02 -7.63
CA ALA A 61 -12.16 -10.54 -6.33
C ALA A 61 -11.36 -9.23 -6.41
N GLY A 62 -11.10 -8.73 -7.62
CA GLY A 62 -10.33 -7.52 -7.87
C GLY A 62 -9.13 -7.76 -8.78
N LEU A 63 -8.53 -6.66 -9.24
CA LEU A 63 -7.39 -6.65 -10.14
C LEU A 63 -6.18 -6.03 -9.44
N PRO A 64 -5.04 -6.74 -9.35
CA PRO A 64 -3.82 -6.16 -8.79
C PRO A 64 -3.29 -5.03 -9.67
N ARG A 65 -2.27 -4.29 -9.24
CA ARG A 65 -1.61 -3.30 -10.11
C ARG A 65 -1.06 -3.93 -11.39
N ILE A 66 -1.00 -3.15 -12.46
CA ILE A 66 -0.56 -3.61 -13.79
C ILE A 66 0.83 -4.24 -13.77
N SER A 67 1.73 -3.75 -12.91
CA SER A 67 3.10 -4.22 -12.79
C SER A 67 3.27 -5.55 -12.02
N ASP A 68 2.20 -6.13 -11.48
CA ASP A 68 2.28 -7.36 -10.69
C ASP A 68 1.05 -8.26 -10.89
N GLY A 69 1.19 -9.29 -11.74
CA GLY A 69 0.14 -10.26 -12.04
C GLY A 69 0.08 -11.47 -11.10
N ALA A 70 0.80 -11.49 -9.97
CA ALA A 70 0.88 -12.67 -9.10
C ALA A 70 -0.50 -13.19 -8.66
N PHE A 71 -1.39 -12.29 -8.21
CA PHE A 71 -2.73 -12.66 -7.80
C PHE A 71 -3.65 -13.08 -8.95
N LEU A 72 -3.38 -12.69 -10.20
CA LEU A 72 -4.15 -13.17 -11.35
C LEU A 72 -3.93 -14.67 -11.56
N PHE A 73 -2.71 -15.17 -11.38
CA PHE A 73 -2.45 -16.61 -11.46
C PHE A 73 -3.17 -17.38 -10.35
N LEU A 74 -3.16 -16.86 -9.11
CA LEU A 74 -3.87 -17.52 -8.01
C LEU A 74 -5.38 -17.50 -8.22
N GLN A 75 -5.96 -16.36 -8.60
CA GLN A 75 -7.38 -16.26 -8.95
C GLN A 75 -7.76 -17.22 -10.08
N HIS A 76 -6.93 -17.33 -11.12
CA HIS A 76 -7.09 -18.34 -12.17
C HIS A 76 -7.11 -19.76 -11.61
N MET A 77 -6.18 -20.13 -10.72
CA MET A 77 -6.18 -21.46 -10.08
C MET A 77 -7.41 -21.67 -9.18
N ILE A 78 -7.83 -20.66 -8.42
CA ILE A 78 -9.03 -20.75 -7.57
C ILE A 78 -10.29 -20.98 -8.44
N SER A 79 -10.37 -20.35 -9.61
CA SER A 79 -11.46 -20.60 -10.56
C SER A 79 -11.56 -22.05 -11.06
N LYS A 80 -10.50 -22.85 -10.88
CA LYS A 80 -10.42 -24.28 -11.26
C LYS A 80 -10.66 -25.22 -10.09
N MET A 81 -11.04 -24.71 -8.92
CA MET A 81 -11.39 -25.56 -7.79
C MET A 81 -12.69 -26.34 -8.05
N LEU A 82 -12.72 -27.59 -7.58
CA LEU A 82 -13.96 -28.34 -7.42
C LEU A 82 -14.74 -27.82 -6.21
N PRO A 83 -16.08 -27.93 -6.20
CA PRO A 83 -16.88 -27.73 -5.01
C PRO A 83 -16.40 -28.56 -3.80
N ALA A 84 -16.57 -28.04 -2.58
CA ALA A 84 -16.09 -28.70 -1.37
C ALA A 84 -16.78 -30.05 -1.09
N ASP A 85 -18.06 -30.16 -1.45
CA ASP A 85 -18.89 -31.38 -1.38
C ASP A 85 -18.50 -32.43 -2.42
N GLU A 86 -17.90 -32.03 -3.55
CA GLU A 86 -17.26 -32.92 -4.53
C GLU A 86 -15.81 -33.26 -4.17
N GLY A 87 -15.46 -33.10 -2.90
CA GLY A 87 -14.13 -33.40 -2.37
C GLY A 87 -13.14 -32.26 -2.51
N GLY A 88 -13.51 -31.11 -3.08
CA GLY A 88 -12.75 -29.86 -3.07
C GLY A 88 -11.34 -29.91 -3.70
N SER A 89 -10.60 -28.82 -3.49
CA SER A 89 -9.30 -28.58 -4.12
C SER A 89 -8.24 -28.06 -3.15
N ARG A 90 -6.98 -28.27 -3.51
CA ARG A 90 -5.80 -27.79 -2.78
C ARG A 90 -4.77 -27.23 -3.74
N ILE A 91 -4.36 -26.00 -3.52
CA ILE A 91 -3.39 -25.26 -4.32
C ILE A 91 -2.11 -25.08 -3.50
N GLY A 92 -0.96 -25.36 -4.11
CA GLY A 92 0.34 -24.88 -3.64
C GLY A 92 0.91 -23.91 -4.67
N ILE A 93 1.07 -22.65 -4.30
CA ILE A 93 1.62 -21.62 -5.19
C ILE A 93 2.84 -20.94 -4.55
N VAL A 94 3.89 -20.73 -5.35
CA VAL A 94 5.09 -20.02 -4.91
C VAL A 94 4.98 -18.53 -5.25
N PHE A 95 5.24 -17.67 -4.28
CA PHE A 95 5.26 -16.22 -4.45
C PHE A 95 6.56 -15.59 -3.96
N ASN A 96 6.83 -14.36 -4.40
CA ASN A 96 7.70 -13.44 -3.70
C ASN A 96 6.95 -12.82 -2.50
N GLY A 97 7.54 -11.81 -1.84
CA GLY A 97 6.89 -11.13 -0.72
C GLY A 97 5.67 -10.26 -1.07
N SER A 98 5.49 -9.87 -2.35
CA SER A 98 4.48 -8.86 -2.74
C SER A 98 3.04 -9.25 -2.33
N PRO A 99 2.57 -10.48 -2.55
CA PRO A 99 1.24 -10.91 -2.12
C PRO A 99 0.94 -10.77 -0.63
N LEU A 100 1.95 -10.68 0.25
CA LEU A 100 1.74 -10.58 1.70
C LEU A 100 1.21 -9.21 2.13
N PHE A 101 1.68 -8.12 1.50
CA PHE A 101 1.47 -6.75 2.01
C PHE A 101 1.21 -5.69 0.95
N THR A 102 1.46 -5.95 -0.34
CA THR A 102 1.22 -4.95 -1.38
C THR A 102 -0.26 -4.58 -1.42
N GLY A 103 -0.57 -3.29 -1.54
CA GLY A 103 -1.92 -2.80 -1.78
C GLY A 103 -2.56 -2.24 -0.51
N ASP A 104 -3.10 -1.04 -0.66
CA ASP A 104 -3.78 -0.31 0.40
C ASP A 104 -5.21 -0.84 0.62
N ALA A 105 -5.84 -0.49 1.74
CA ALA A 105 -7.24 -0.87 1.99
C ALA A 105 -8.17 -0.38 0.85
N GLY A 106 -8.97 -1.30 0.28
CA GLY A 106 -9.78 -1.03 -0.91
C GLY A 106 -9.03 -1.05 -2.24
N SER A 107 -7.72 -1.34 -2.27
CA SER A 107 -6.98 -1.62 -3.52
C SER A 107 -7.07 -3.09 -3.89
N GLY A 108 -6.86 -3.40 -5.18
CA GLY A 108 -7.11 -4.74 -5.71
C GLY A 108 -6.37 -5.86 -4.99
N GLU A 109 -5.09 -5.69 -4.65
CA GLU A 109 -4.34 -6.72 -3.91
C GLU A 109 -4.88 -6.97 -2.51
N SER A 110 -5.30 -5.91 -1.81
CA SER A 110 -5.89 -6.00 -0.47
C SER A 110 -7.27 -6.66 -0.53
N GLU A 111 -8.09 -6.31 -1.53
CA GLU A 111 -9.41 -6.94 -1.73
C GLU A 111 -9.29 -8.41 -2.16
N ILE A 112 -8.31 -8.78 -2.98
CA ILE A 112 -8.07 -10.19 -3.33
C ILE A 112 -7.63 -10.97 -2.10
N ARG A 113 -6.70 -10.44 -1.28
CA ARG A 113 -6.32 -11.08 0.00
C ARG A 113 -7.53 -11.23 0.91
N ARG A 114 -8.29 -10.16 1.09
CA ARG A 114 -9.53 -10.13 1.87
C ARG A 114 -10.46 -11.24 1.43
N TRP A 115 -10.74 -11.33 0.13
CA TRP A 115 -11.60 -12.36 -0.42
C TRP A 115 -11.09 -13.77 -0.11
N ILE A 116 -9.80 -14.04 -0.31
CA ILE A 116 -9.23 -15.38 -0.01
C ILE A 116 -9.34 -15.71 1.48
N ILE A 117 -9.09 -14.75 2.37
CA ILE A 117 -9.10 -14.95 3.82
C ILE A 117 -10.54 -15.04 4.37
N GLU A 118 -11.43 -14.13 3.98
CA GLU A 118 -12.83 -14.12 4.43
C GLU A 118 -13.62 -15.32 3.89
N GLN A 119 -13.27 -15.85 2.71
CA GLN A 119 -13.79 -17.13 2.20
C GLN A 119 -13.12 -18.36 2.85
N ASP A 120 -12.27 -18.16 3.85
CA ASP A 120 -11.57 -19.21 4.59
C ASP A 120 -10.71 -20.13 3.70
N MET A 121 -10.17 -19.61 2.60
CA MET A 121 -9.41 -20.40 1.64
C MET A 121 -7.92 -20.46 1.95
N LEU A 122 -7.33 -19.39 2.50
CA LEU A 122 -5.91 -19.37 2.85
C LEU A 122 -5.67 -20.28 4.07
N GLU A 123 -4.90 -21.35 3.92
CA GLU A 123 -4.69 -22.32 5.01
C GLU A 123 -3.29 -22.19 5.61
N THR A 124 -2.26 -22.00 4.79
CA THR A 124 -0.88 -21.91 5.30
C THR A 124 -0.01 -21.05 4.41
N ILE A 125 0.93 -20.31 5.01
CA ILE A 125 2.03 -19.66 4.31
C ILE A 125 3.34 -20.15 4.92
N ILE A 126 4.24 -20.61 4.07
CA ILE A 126 5.57 -21.11 4.46
C ILE A 126 6.62 -20.17 3.87
N ALA A 127 7.36 -19.47 4.72
CA ALA A 127 8.55 -18.73 4.28
C ALA A 127 9.68 -19.72 4.00
N LEU A 128 10.23 -19.67 2.79
CA LEU A 128 11.36 -20.50 2.40
C LEU A 128 12.68 -19.76 2.59
N PRO A 129 13.81 -20.48 2.71
CA PRO A 129 15.13 -19.87 2.65
C PRO A 129 15.30 -18.96 1.42
N ASP A 130 16.04 -17.87 1.60
CA ASP A 130 16.55 -17.04 0.51
C ASP A 130 17.50 -17.85 -0.38
N GLN A 131 17.86 -17.31 -1.55
CA GLN A 131 18.84 -17.93 -2.46
C GLN A 131 18.54 -19.40 -2.83
N LEU A 132 17.26 -19.80 -2.85
CA LEU A 132 16.81 -21.10 -3.35
C LEU A 132 16.63 -21.15 -4.86
N PHE A 133 16.46 -20.00 -5.51
CA PHE A 133 16.23 -19.90 -6.96
C PHE A 133 17.50 -19.45 -7.68
N TYR A 134 17.67 -19.92 -8.92
CA TYR A 134 18.85 -19.60 -9.73
C TYR A 134 18.83 -18.17 -10.28
N ASN A 135 17.65 -17.60 -10.48
CA ASN A 135 17.47 -16.25 -11.04
C ASN A 135 17.37 -15.14 -9.98
N THR A 136 17.19 -15.48 -8.71
CA THR A 136 16.95 -14.49 -7.66
C THR A 136 17.35 -15.00 -6.28
N GLY A 137 17.91 -14.09 -5.48
CA GLY A 137 18.28 -14.33 -4.08
C GLY A 137 17.18 -13.99 -3.07
N ILE A 138 15.99 -13.56 -3.52
CA ILE A 138 14.92 -13.10 -2.61
C ILE A 138 14.33 -14.22 -1.75
N LEU A 139 13.68 -13.83 -0.65
CA LEU A 139 12.76 -14.69 0.08
C LEU A 139 11.55 -15.03 -0.79
N THR A 140 11.13 -16.29 -0.70
CA THR A 140 9.95 -16.80 -1.40
C THR A 140 9.04 -17.51 -0.42
N TYR A 141 7.77 -17.59 -0.76
CA TYR A 141 6.73 -18.11 0.11
C TYR A 141 5.91 -19.14 -0.63
N VAL A 142 5.60 -20.27 0.02
CA VAL A 142 4.60 -21.21 -0.47
C VAL A 142 3.29 -20.89 0.20
N TRP A 143 2.29 -20.54 -0.60
CA TRP A 143 0.91 -20.39 -0.13
C TRP A 143 0.15 -21.67 -0.40
N ILE A 144 -0.50 -22.17 0.64
CA ILE A 144 -1.43 -23.29 0.58
C ILE A 144 -2.85 -22.73 0.68
N VAL A 145 -3.61 -22.90 -0.39
CA VAL A 145 -4.98 -22.39 -0.52
C VAL A 145 -5.93 -23.56 -0.81
N THR A 146 -7.02 -23.67 -0.07
CA THR A 146 -7.95 -24.81 -0.17
C THR A 146 -9.37 -24.41 0.24
N ASN A 147 -10.37 -24.97 -0.42
CA ASN A 147 -11.78 -24.81 -0.04
C ASN A 147 -12.33 -26.01 0.77
N ARG A 148 -11.42 -26.85 1.28
CA ARG A 148 -11.75 -28.08 2.04
C ARG A 148 -10.88 -28.21 3.29
N LYS A 149 -10.74 -27.10 4.03
CA LYS A 149 -10.05 -27.10 5.32
C LYS A 149 -10.67 -28.15 6.25
N SER A 150 -9.83 -28.85 7.01
CA SER A 150 -10.30 -29.72 8.09
C SER A 150 -10.95 -28.90 9.21
N ASP A 151 -11.77 -29.53 10.04
CA ASP A 151 -12.52 -28.82 11.09
C ASP A 151 -11.61 -28.04 12.05
N VAL A 152 -10.43 -28.59 12.36
CA VAL A 152 -9.46 -27.92 13.24
C VAL A 152 -8.77 -26.70 12.59
N ARG A 153 -8.83 -26.56 11.25
CA ARG A 153 -8.20 -25.47 10.48
C ARG A 153 -9.19 -24.40 10.01
N LYS A 154 -10.49 -24.65 10.11
CA LYS A 154 -11.51 -23.67 9.72
C LYS A 154 -11.31 -22.37 10.49
N GLN A 155 -11.39 -21.25 9.78
CA GLN A 155 -11.16 -19.89 10.27
C GLN A 155 -9.75 -19.63 10.81
N LYS A 156 -8.80 -20.53 10.52
CA LYS A 156 -7.41 -20.41 10.97
C LYS A 156 -6.46 -20.37 9.78
N ILE A 157 -5.35 -19.69 9.98
CA ILE A 157 -4.22 -19.61 9.06
C ILE A 157 -2.95 -19.98 9.82
N GLN A 158 -2.14 -20.87 9.26
CA GLN A 158 -0.84 -21.26 9.78
C GLN A 158 0.27 -20.47 9.08
N LEU A 159 1.16 -19.82 9.82
CA LEU A 159 2.41 -19.28 9.28
C LEU A 159 3.56 -20.18 9.73
N ILE A 160 4.43 -20.57 8.80
CA ILE A 160 5.60 -21.42 9.06
C ILE A 160 6.86 -20.70 8.59
N ASP A 161 7.76 -20.41 9.51
CA ASP A 161 9.08 -19.86 9.20
C ASP A 161 10.08 -20.99 8.91
N GLY A 162 10.26 -21.28 7.63
CA GLY A 162 11.23 -22.25 7.13
C GLY A 162 12.56 -21.63 6.70
N THR A 163 12.82 -20.35 6.96
CA THR A 163 13.98 -19.64 6.40
C THR A 163 15.34 -20.20 6.86
N SER A 164 15.39 -20.84 8.03
CA SER A 164 16.57 -21.51 8.58
C SER A 164 16.82 -22.92 8.03
N PHE A 165 15.86 -23.51 7.31
CA PHE A 165 15.91 -24.90 6.87
C PHE A 165 16.71 -25.00 5.56
N PHE A 166 18.03 -24.92 5.61
CA PHE A 166 18.85 -25.05 4.41
C PHE A 166 20.23 -25.64 4.66
N GLU A 167 20.78 -26.25 3.61
CA GLU A 167 22.21 -26.46 3.49
C GLU A 167 22.80 -25.49 2.47
N ARG A 168 24.02 -25.01 2.75
CA ARG A 168 24.76 -24.21 1.78
C ARG A 168 25.32 -25.10 0.68
N MET A 169 25.14 -24.69 -0.55
CA MET A 169 25.70 -25.36 -1.72
C MET A 169 27.21 -25.17 -1.77
N LYS A 170 27.93 -26.25 -2.06
CA LYS A 170 29.39 -26.20 -2.30
C LYS A 170 29.76 -25.35 -3.53
N LYS A 171 28.91 -25.38 -4.55
CA LYS A 171 29.07 -24.60 -5.79
C LYS A 171 27.80 -23.81 -6.06
N PRO A 172 27.87 -22.47 -6.07
CA PRO A 172 26.79 -21.59 -6.54
C PRO A 172 26.24 -21.93 -7.92
N LEU A 173 24.94 -21.64 -8.16
CA LEU A 173 24.33 -21.66 -9.49
C LEU A 173 23.49 -20.40 -9.70
N GLY A 174 24.01 -19.41 -10.43
CA GLY A 174 23.35 -18.09 -10.57
C GLY A 174 23.29 -17.39 -9.22
N GLU A 175 22.09 -17.09 -8.73
CA GLU A 175 21.80 -16.61 -7.36
C GLU A 175 21.57 -17.75 -6.35
N LYS A 176 21.42 -18.99 -6.82
CA LYS A 176 21.16 -20.12 -5.93
C LYS A 176 22.41 -20.44 -5.10
N ARG A 177 22.26 -20.42 -3.78
CA ARG A 177 23.31 -20.77 -2.80
C ARG A 177 22.85 -21.79 -1.78
N LYS A 178 21.54 -22.01 -1.67
CA LYS A 178 20.92 -22.84 -0.63
C LYS A 178 20.10 -23.97 -1.26
N LEU A 179 20.01 -25.08 -0.55
CA LEU A 179 19.12 -26.21 -0.90
C LEU A 179 18.34 -26.68 0.32
N LEU A 180 17.13 -27.18 0.06
CA LEU A 180 16.35 -27.95 1.02
C LEU A 180 16.76 -29.43 0.87
N THR A 181 17.17 -30.06 1.97
CA THR A 181 17.39 -31.51 2.00
C THR A 181 16.04 -32.22 2.15
N GLU A 182 16.00 -33.54 1.91
CA GLU A 182 14.81 -34.35 2.18
C GLU A 182 14.38 -34.22 3.65
N GLN A 183 15.33 -34.21 4.58
CA GLN A 183 15.08 -34.00 6.00
C GLN A 183 14.39 -32.65 6.27
N HIS A 184 14.87 -31.57 5.64
CA HIS A 184 14.23 -30.25 5.79
C HIS A 184 12.80 -30.24 5.26
N ILE A 185 12.54 -30.91 4.13
CA ILE A 185 11.19 -31.03 3.55
C ILE A 185 10.29 -31.84 4.49
N ASP A 186 10.78 -32.94 5.03
CA ASP A 186 10.05 -33.78 5.98
C ASP A 186 9.70 -33.01 7.26
N ASP A 187 10.63 -32.22 7.80
CA ASP A 187 10.40 -31.45 9.02
C ASP A 187 9.41 -30.32 8.80
N LEU A 188 9.50 -29.59 7.69
CA LEU A 188 8.48 -28.59 7.30
C LEU A 188 7.11 -29.24 7.10
N THR A 189 7.06 -30.42 6.49
CA THR A 189 5.80 -31.17 6.28
C THR A 189 5.20 -31.63 7.60
N LYS A 190 6.02 -32.07 8.57
CA LYS A 190 5.57 -32.42 9.93
C LYS A 190 5.05 -31.20 10.67
N ILE A 191 5.74 -30.06 10.61
CA ILE A 191 5.28 -28.80 11.22
C ILE A 191 3.94 -28.39 10.65
N TYR A 192 3.81 -28.43 9.31
CA TYR A 192 2.55 -28.20 8.63
C TYR A 192 1.46 -29.15 9.15
N GLY A 193 1.68 -30.47 9.08
CA GLY A 193 0.68 -31.47 9.47
C GLY A 193 0.29 -31.44 10.95
N ALA A 194 1.24 -31.17 11.85
CA ALA A 194 1.01 -31.13 13.29
C ALA A 194 0.05 -29.99 13.69
N PHE A 195 0.11 -28.85 12.99
CA PHE A 195 -0.75 -27.69 13.25
C PHE A 195 -0.73 -27.25 14.72
N LEU A 196 0.47 -27.19 15.30
CA LEU A 196 0.70 -26.74 16.67
C LEU A 196 1.61 -25.50 16.67
N PRO A 197 1.34 -24.49 17.51
CA PRO A 197 2.25 -23.37 17.70
C PRO A 197 3.61 -23.87 18.21
N GLY A 198 4.69 -23.27 17.73
CA GLY A 198 6.05 -23.64 18.10
C GLY A 198 7.06 -22.64 17.57
N GLU A 199 8.36 -22.90 17.75
CA GLU A 199 9.41 -21.98 17.31
C GLU A 199 9.23 -21.47 15.87
N HIS A 200 8.98 -22.39 14.93
CA HIS A 200 8.79 -22.12 13.51
C HIS A 200 7.33 -22.00 13.08
N CYS A 201 6.36 -22.02 14.00
CA CYS A 201 4.94 -22.09 13.67
C CYS A 201 4.10 -21.11 14.51
N ARG A 202 3.27 -20.33 13.84
CA ARG A 202 2.26 -19.47 14.45
C ARG A 202 0.91 -19.77 13.81
N ILE A 203 -0.16 -19.70 14.61
CA ILE A 203 -1.53 -19.95 14.15
C ILE A 203 -2.36 -18.71 14.50
N PHE A 204 -3.10 -18.23 13.52
CA PHE A 204 -3.90 -17.01 13.61
C PHE A 204 -5.34 -17.28 13.21
N ASP A 205 -6.25 -16.45 13.68
CA ASP A 205 -7.59 -16.29 13.11
C ASP A 205 -7.53 -15.50 11.81
N ASN A 206 -8.54 -15.66 10.96
CA ASN A 206 -8.70 -14.86 9.74
C ASN A 206 -8.67 -13.34 10.03
N ASP A 207 -9.27 -12.91 11.15
CA ASP A 207 -9.34 -11.50 11.55
C ASP A 207 -8.02 -10.92 12.08
N ASP A 208 -7.02 -11.76 12.40
CA ASP A 208 -5.70 -11.24 12.86
C ASP A 208 -4.93 -10.50 11.76
N PHE A 209 -5.31 -10.70 10.49
CA PHE A 209 -4.72 -10.04 9.33
C PHE A 209 -5.55 -8.86 8.81
N ALA A 210 -6.71 -8.61 9.42
CA ALA A 210 -7.59 -7.55 9.04
C ALA A 210 -7.32 -6.27 9.85
N TYR A 211 -7.38 -5.13 9.19
CA TYR A 211 -7.32 -3.82 9.84
C TYR A 211 -8.34 -2.86 9.25
N TRP A 212 -8.73 -1.86 10.03
CA TRP A 212 -9.41 -0.66 9.57
C TRP A 212 -8.37 0.39 9.23
N LYS A 213 -8.38 0.86 7.98
CA LYS A 213 -7.72 2.10 7.60
C LYS A 213 -8.65 3.25 7.95
N VAL A 214 -8.23 4.07 8.90
CA VAL A 214 -8.98 5.22 9.41
C VAL A 214 -8.29 6.49 8.95
N THR A 215 -9.02 7.38 8.27
CA THR A 215 -8.47 8.69 7.87
C THR A 215 -8.70 9.70 8.98
N MET A 216 -7.62 10.25 9.52
CA MET A 216 -7.64 11.32 10.51
C MET A 216 -7.47 12.65 9.79
N GLU A 217 -8.46 13.53 9.96
CA GLU A 217 -8.42 14.90 9.48
C GLU A 217 -8.03 15.82 10.64
N ARG A 218 -7.35 16.91 10.30
CA ARG A 218 -7.00 17.99 11.23
C ARG A 218 -7.57 19.31 10.72
N PRO A 219 -7.90 20.25 11.60
CA PRO A 219 -8.58 21.47 11.17
C PRO A 219 -7.60 22.40 10.46
N LEU A 220 -8.06 22.96 9.35
CA LEU A 220 -7.36 23.98 8.58
C LEU A 220 -7.30 25.28 9.39
N ARG A 221 -6.09 25.81 9.55
CA ARG A 221 -5.85 27.11 10.20
C ARG A 221 -5.01 27.98 9.28
N LEU A 222 -5.54 29.16 8.98
CA LEU A 222 -4.95 30.08 8.02
C LEU A 222 -4.85 31.47 8.64
N ASN A 223 -3.70 32.11 8.45
CA ASN A 223 -3.58 33.55 8.59
C ASN A 223 -3.66 34.23 7.22
N PHE A 224 -4.00 35.51 7.21
CA PHE A 224 -4.20 36.30 6.00
C PHE A 224 -3.47 37.62 6.12
N GLU A 225 -2.77 37.99 5.05
CA GLU A 225 -1.98 39.21 4.98
C GLU A 225 -2.00 39.74 3.54
N VAL A 226 -2.00 41.06 3.40
CA VAL A 226 -1.96 41.76 2.10
C VAL A 226 -0.54 42.29 1.87
N SER A 227 0.45 41.41 1.93
CA SER A 227 1.84 41.74 1.60
C SER A 227 2.14 41.54 0.11
N GLU A 228 3.15 42.25 -0.39
CA GLU A 228 3.55 42.20 -1.81
C GLU A 228 3.81 40.76 -2.28
N GLU A 229 4.43 39.94 -1.41
CA GLU A 229 4.71 38.54 -1.68
C GLU A 229 3.44 37.72 -1.87
N ARG A 230 2.45 37.86 -0.97
CA ARG A 230 1.18 37.09 -1.07
C ARG A 230 0.31 37.56 -2.23
N ILE A 231 0.31 38.86 -2.51
CA ILE A 231 -0.35 39.43 -3.69
C ILE A 231 0.25 38.84 -4.97
N ALA A 232 1.57 38.67 -5.04
CA ALA A 232 2.23 38.09 -6.21
C ALA A 232 1.72 36.66 -6.52
N ARG A 233 1.33 35.88 -5.50
CA ARG A 233 0.75 34.53 -5.65
C ARG A 233 -0.58 34.52 -6.40
N LEU A 234 -1.27 35.66 -6.56
CA LEU A 234 -2.47 35.77 -7.41
C LEU A 234 -2.21 35.31 -8.84
N TRP A 235 -1.00 35.53 -9.36
CA TRP A 235 -0.61 35.10 -10.70
C TRP A 235 -0.51 33.58 -10.85
N GLU A 236 -0.41 32.85 -9.75
CA GLU A 236 -0.45 31.37 -9.73
C GLU A 236 -1.91 30.85 -9.74
N GLN A 237 -2.88 31.72 -9.45
CA GLN A 237 -4.29 31.36 -9.35
C GLN A 237 -4.97 31.44 -10.73
N LYS A 238 -5.31 30.29 -11.30
CA LYS A 238 -6.04 30.19 -12.59
C LYS A 238 -7.30 31.07 -12.66
N PRO A 239 -8.16 31.18 -11.63
CA PRO A 239 -9.33 32.06 -11.71
C PRO A 239 -8.96 33.54 -11.88
N PHE A 240 -7.82 33.97 -11.36
CA PHE A 240 -7.32 35.34 -11.51
C PHE A 240 -6.71 35.55 -12.89
N THR A 241 -5.81 34.66 -13.33
CA THR A 241 -5.17 34.79 -14.66
C THR A 241 -6.17 34.67 -15.81
N ASN A 242 -7.21 33.84 -15.66
CA ASN A 242 -8.28 33.70 -16.65
C ASN A 242 -9.18 34.93 -16.80
N LEU A 243 -9.09 35.93 -15.92
CA LEU A 243 -9.82 37.20 -16.11
C LEU A 243 -9.46 37.85 -17.45
N ALA A 244 -8.18 37.83 -17.81
CA ALA A 244 -7.66 38.37 -19.07
C ALA A 244 -7.65 37.31 -20.21
N THR A 245 -8.58 36.36 -20.20
CA THR A 245 -8.73 35.37 -21.27
C THR A 245 -10.16 35.40 -21.82
N SER A 246 -10.32 35.13 -23.11
CA SER A 246 -11.64 35.01 -23.74
C SER A 246 -11.78 33.70 -24.50
N ARG A 247 -12.99 33.14 -24.48
CA ARG A 247 -13.39 31.98 -25.30
C ARG A 247 -14.31 32.39 -26.46
N ARG A 248 -14.53 33.69 -26.67
CA ARG A 248 -15.40 34.20 -27.73
C ARG A 248 -14.73 34.01 -29.10
N ARG A 249 -15.54 33.65 -30.10
CA ARG A 249 -15.07 33.53 -31.49
C ARG A 249 -14.98 34.88 -32.21
N ASP A 250 -15.72 35.87 -31.73
CA ASP A 250 -15.68 37.24 -32.25
C ASP A 250 -14.46 37.96 -31.68
N GLU A 251 -13.54 38.36 -32.56
CA GLU A 251 -12.25 38.94 -32.19
C GLU A 251 -12.39 40.27 -31.43
N LYS A 252 -13.39 41.10 -31.79
CA LYS A 252 -13.61 42.39 -31.15
C LYS A 252 -14.17 42.19 -29.74
N ALA A 253 -15.17 41.33 -29.60
CA ALA A 253 -15.78 41.00 -28.33
C ALA A 253 -14.81 40.23 -27.41
N ALA A 254 -13.89 39.44 -27.97
CA ALA A 254 -12.82 38.78 -27.23
C ALA A 254 -11.78 39.79 -26.71
N ALA A 255 -11.34 40.72 -27.55
CA ALA A 255 -10.38 41.76 -27.16
C ALA A 255 -10.95 42.71 -26.08
N GLU A 256 -12.24 43.07 -26.19
CA GLU A 256 -12.94 43.86 -25.17
C GLU A 256 -13.02 43.11 -23.82
N GLU A 257 -13.31 41.81 -23.85
CA GLU A 257 -13.35 40.97 -22.65
C GLU A 257 -11.98 40.84 -21.98
N ILE A 258 -10.93 40.61 -22.76
CA ILE A 258 -9.55 40.53 -22.26
C ILE A 258 -9.13 41.86 -21.62
N LYS A 259 -9.35 42.98 -22.31
CA LYS A 259 -8.99 44.31 -21.80
C LYS A 259 -9.75 44.68 -20.52
N ALA A 260 -11.03 44.31 -20.42
CA ALA A 260 -11.79 44.47 -19.19
C ALA A 260 -11.24 43.59 -18.05
N GLY A 261 -10.81 42.37 -18.38
CA GLY A 261 -10.14 41.46 -17.47
C GLY A 261 -8.80 41.96 -16.95
N GLU A 262 -7.93 42.47 -17.83
CA GLU A 262 -6.64 43.08 -17.47
C GLU A 262 -6.82 44.29 -16.56
N ARG A 263 -7.83 45.12 -16.85
CA ARG A 263 -8.19 46.26 -15.99
C ARG A 263 -8.61 45.78 -14.60
N LEU A 264 -9.48 44.77 -14.52
CA LEU A 264 -9.90 44.20 -13.24
C LEU A 264 -8.73 43.57 -12.48
N GLN A 265 -7.78 42.92 -13.16
CA GLN A 265 -6.56 42.41 -12.53
C GLN A 265 -5.72 43.55 -11.94
N GLN A 266 -5.53 44.64 -12.69
CA GLN A 266 -4.83 45.83 -12.20
C GLN A 266 -5.54 46.45 -11.01
N ASP A 267 -6.87 46.59 -11.06
CA ASP A 267 -7.66 47.16 -9.96
C ASP A 267 -7.55 46.31 -8.68
N ILE A 268 -7.49 44.98 -8.81
CA ILE A 268 -7.27 44.05 -7.68
C ILE A 268 -5.85 44.20 -7.11
N LEU A 269 -4.83 44.33 -7.97
CA LEU A 269 -3.42 44.42 -7.56
C LEU A 269 -3.04 45.78 -6.98
N LEU A 270 -3.65 46.87 -7.47
CA LEU A 270 -3.35 48.25 -7.08
C LEU A 270 -4.06 48.68 -5.80
N GLN A 271 -4.73 47.78 -5.08
CA GLN A 271 -5.41 48.12 -3.84
C GLN A 271 -4.43 48.60 -2.75
N PRO A 272 -4.48 49.89 -2.35
CA PRO A 272 -3.60 50.44 -1.32
C PRO A 272 -4.22 50.41 0.09
N ALA A 273 -5.29 49.65 0.33
CA ALA A 273 -6.19 49.89 1.47
C ALA A 273 -6.28 48.77 2.52
N MET A 274 -5.39 47.80 2.51
CA MET A 274 -5.15 46.99 3.71
C MET A 274 -3.75 47.26 4.21
N ASP A 275 -3.66 47.59 5.48
CA ASP A 275 -2.38 47.76 6.17
C ASP A 275 -1.60 46.45 6.04
N SER A 276 -0.53 46.48 5.24
CA SER A 276 0.35 45.33 4.98
C SER A 276 1.10 44.88 6.24
N THR A 277 0.94 45.58 7.36
CA THR A 277 1.48 45.20 8.67
C THR A 277 0.50 44.41 9.53
N VAL A 278 -0.77 44.28 9.12
CA VAL A 278 -1.80 43.58 9.90
C VAL A 278 -1.93 42.13 9.42
N LEU A 279 -1.60 41.20 10.32
CA LEU A 279 -1.80 39.78 10.13
C LEU A 279 -3.13 39.35 10.75
N TYR A 280 -4.08 38.95 9.90
CA TYR A 280 -5.38 38.45 10.34
C TYR A 280 -5.30 36.94 10.61
N LYS A 281 -5.73 36.51 11.79
CA LYS A 281 -5.76 35.09 12.17
C LYS A 281 -7.16 34.47 12.14
N ASN A 282 -8.18 35.27 11.85
CA ASN A 282 -9.55 34.82 11.67
C ASN A 282 -10.01 35.05 10.23
N ARG A 283 -10.48 33.98 9.59
CA ARG A 283 -10.90 34.02 8.18
C ARG A 283 -12.14 34.89 7.94
N GLU A 284 -13.12 34.85 8.84
CA GLU A 284 -14.35 35.63 8.68
C GLU A 284 -14.10 37.12 8.84
N GLU A 285 -13.26 37.49 9.80
CA GLU A 285 -12.77 38.85 9.99
C GLU A 285 -12.07 39.36 8.72
N PHE A 286 -11.10 38.58 8.20
CA PHE A 286 -10.39 38.95 6.99
C PHE A 286 -11.33 39.07 5.77
N ILE A 287 -12.30 38.16 5.62
CA ILE A 287 -13.29 38.24 4.55
C ILE A 287 -14.14 39.52 4.66
N ALA A 288 -14.48 39.97 5.87
CA ALA A 288 -15.21 41.21 6.08
C ALA A 288 -14.38 42.42 5.62
N VAL A 289 -13.12 42.51 6.05
CA VAL A 289 -12.19 43.57 5.63
C VAL A 289 -11.97 43.55 4.12
N LEU A 290 -11.78 42.37 3.52
CA LEU A 290 -11.61 42.23 2.07
C LEU A 290 -12.85 42.69 1.29
N LYS A 291 -14.05 42.35 1.75
CA LYS A 291 -15.30 42.80 1.12
C LYS A 291 -15.48 44.32 1.23
N GLU A 292 -15.14 44.90 2.37
CA GLU A 292 -15.21 46.34 2.56
C GLU A 292 -14.20 47.08 1.67
N ALA A 293 -12.96 46.60 1.59
CA ALA A 293 -11.94 47.16 0.71
C ALA A 293 -12.37 47.12 -0.77
N LEU A 294 -12.87 45.97 -1.24
CA LEU A 294 -13.38 45.83 -2.62
C LEU A 294 -14.58 46.75 -2.89
N LYS A 295 -15.47 46.93 -1.91
CA LYS A 295 -16.63 47.82 -2.02
C LYS A 295 -16.20 49.30 -2.11
N ASN A 296 -15.28 49.73 -1.25
CA ASN A 296 -14.77 51.11 -1.25
C ASN A 296 -14.01 51.45 -2.55
N ALA A 297 -13.45 50.43 -3.19
CA ALA A 297 -12.79 50.53 -4.49
C ALA A 297 -13.74 50.41 -5.69
N GLU A 298 -15.04 50.17 -5.46
CA GLU A 298 -16.04 49.90 -6.50
C GLU A 298 -15.70 48.67 -7.38
N ILE A 299 -14.95 47.70 -6.84
CA ILE A 299 -14.51 46.50 -7.54
C ILE A 299 -15.51 45.36 -7.29
N THR A 300 -16.08 44.81 -8.36
CA THR A 300 -16.95 43.63 -8.30
C THR A 300 -16.23 42.40 -8.85
N VAL A 301 -16.06 41.38 -8.01
CA VAL A 301 -15.40 40.11 -8.37
C VAL A 301 -16.35 38.93 -8.24
N LYS A 302 -16.22 37.96 -9.15
CA LYS A 302 -16.99 36.71 -9.13
C LYS A 302 -16.55 35.81 -7.95
N PRO A 303 -17.42 34.92 -7.43
CA PRO A 303 -17.09 34.10 -6.26
C PRO A 303 -15.84 33.21 -6.42
N ASN A 304 -15.55 32.73 -7.63
CA ASN A 304 -14.35 31.93 -7.91
C ASN A 304 -13.06 32.78 -7.85
N VAL A 305 -13.13 34.06 -8.23
CA VAL A 305 -12.02 35.01 -8.13
C VAL A 305 -11.82 35.42 -6.67
N GLN A 306 -12.91 35.64 -5.91
CA GLN A 306 -12.81 35.89 -4.46
C GLN A 306 -12.09 34.75 -3.73
N LYS A 307 -12.42 33.49 -4.04
CA LYS A 307 -11.71 32.33 -3.49
C LYS A 307 -10.23 32.30 -3.87
N ALA A 308 -9.89 32.66 -5.10
CA ALA A 308 -8.50 32.75 -5.55
C ALA A 308 -7.72 33.86 -4.80
N ILE A 309 -8.36 35.01 -4.57
CA ILE A 309 -7.77 36.09 -3.76
C ILE A 309 -7.52 35.61 -2.34
N LEU A 310 -8.53 35.01 -1.71
CA LEU A 310 -8.41 34.49 -0.35
C LEU A 310 -7.29 33.45 -0.24
N ALA A 311 -7.19 32.52 -1.20
CA ALA A 311 -6.15 31.50 -1.23
C ALA A 311 -4.74 32.06 -1.45
N ALA A 312 -4.58 33.08 -2.30
CA ALA A 312 -3.29 33.73 -2.51
C ALA A 312 -2.78 34.45 -1.26
N LEU A 313 -3.69 35.11 -0.53
CA LEU A 313 -3.40 35.89 0.68
C LEU A 313 -3.29 35.05 1.95
N ALA A 314 -3.67 33.77 1.88
CA ALA A 314 -3.64 32.84 2.99
C ALA A 314 -2.27 32.18 3.18
N GLU A 315 -1.96 31.83 4.42
CA GLU A 315 -0.86 30.93 4.75
C GLU A 315 -1.23 30.10 5.97
N ARG A 316 -0.71 28.88 6.05
CA ARG A 316 -0.98 27.99 7.19
C ARG A 316 -0.32 28.51 8.45
N ASP A 317 -1.09 28.52 9.53
CA ASP A 317 -0.65 29.03 10.82
C ASP A 317 -1.37 28.28 11.93
N GLU A 318 -0.65 27.43 12.68
CA GLU A 318 -1.22 26.64 13.77
C GLU A 318 -1.80 27.50 14.91
N THR A 319 -1.41 28.77 14.99
CA THR A 319 -1.90 29.72 16.00
C THR A 319 -3.13 30.51 15.54
N ALA A 320 -3.58 30.30 14.30
CA ALA A 320 -4.78 30.93 13.76
C ALA A 320 -6.06 30.19 14.16
N ASP A 321 -7.20 30.85 13.97
CA ASP A 321 -8.50 30.26 14.22
C ASP A 321 -8.80 29.14 13.20
N ILE A 322 -9.63 28.19 13.62
CA ILE A 322 -10.09 27.11 12.74
C ILE A 322 -10.96 27.70 11.63
N CYS A 323 -10.65 27.33 10.40
CA CYS A 323 -11.49 27.60 9.25
C CYS A 323 -12.74 26.70 9.29
N LEU A 324 -13.93 27.30 9.33
CA LEU A 324 -15.21 26.59 9.39
C LEU A 324 -15.98 26.66 8.07
N ASP A 325 -16.52 25.52 7.62
CA ASP A 325 -17.39 25.48 6.46
C ASP A 325 -18.71 26.23 6.69
N LYS A 326 -19.61 26.20 5.69
CA LYS A 326 -20.90 26.90 5.78
C LYS A 326 -21.85 26.34 6.85
N ASP A 327 -21.62 25.11 7.27
CA ASP A 327 -22.42 24.40 8.27
C ASP A 327 -21.80 24.54 9.68
N GLY A 328 -20.66 25.25 9.78
CA GLY A 328 -19.95 25.48 11.04
C GLY A 328 -19.00 24.35 11.43
N ASN A 329 -18.73 23.39 10.53
CA ASN A 329 -17.79 22.30 10.80
C ASN A 329 -16.37 22.70 10.43
N PRO A 330 -15.34 22.22 11.16
CA PRO A 330 -13.95 22.40 10.77
C PRO A 330 -13.66 21.90 9.35
N GLU A 331 -13.05 22.74 8.54
CA GLU A 331 -12.52 22.34 7.23
C GLU A 331 -11.24 21.51 7.42
N PRO A 332 -11.06 20.40 6.70
CA PRO A 332 -9.85 19.58 6.81
C PRO A 332 -8.64 20.25 6.16
N ASP A 333 -7.49 20.22 6.82
CA ASP A 333 -6.19 20.48 6.21
C ASP A 333 -5.65 19.21 5.54
N THR A 334 -5.66 19.20 4.21
CA THR A 334 -5.19 18.05 3.43
C THR A 334 -3.71 17.74 3.62
N ASP A 335 -2.89 18.71 4.05
CA ASP A 335 -1.45 18.54 4.22
C ASP A 335 -1.11 17.91 5.58
N LEU A 336 -2.06 17.98 6.52
CA LEU A 336 -1.93 17.40 7.85
C LEU A 336 -2.79 16.14 8.03
N ARG A 337 -3.46 15.70 6.96
CA ARG A 337 -4.23 14.45 6.94
C ARG A 337 -3.30 13.26 7.13
N ASP A 338 -3.69 12.35 7.98
CA ASP A 338 -2.99 11.09 8.19
C ASP A 338 -3.95 9.89 8.15
N THR A 339 -3.39 8.68 8.18
CA THR A 339 -4.16 7.45 8.24
C THR A 339 -3.61 6.49 9.27
N GLU A 340 -4.49 5.98 10.13
CA GLU A 340 -4.19 4.93 11.09
C GLU A 340 -4.59 3.56 10.55
N GLN A 341 -3.78 2.54 10.86
CA GLN A 341 -4.13 1.13 10.61
C GLN A 341 -4.45 0.45 11.94
N ILE A 342 -5.74 0.28 12.22
CA ILE A 342 -6.23 -0.25 13.50
C ILE A 342 -6.65 -1.71 13.31
N PRO A 343 -6.07 -2.69 14.01
CA PRO A 343 -6.51 -4.09 13.90
C PRO A 343 -8.02 -4.21 14.16
N VAL A 344 -8.75 -5.00 13.36
CA VAL A 344 -10.23 -5.06 13.46
C VAL A 344 -10.75 -5.59 14.80
N LYS A 345 -9.87 -6.27 15.56
CA LYS A 345 -10.17 -6.76 16.91
C LYS A 345 -10.11 -5.66 17.99
N GLN A 346 -9.66 -4.45 17.65
CA GLN A 346 -9.60 -3.29 18.55
C GLN A 346 -10.77 -2.34 18.31
N ASP A 347 -11.24 -1.70 19.38
CA ASP A 347 -12.22 -0.62 19.28
C ASP A 347 -11.58 0.64 18.69
N ILE A 348 -12.16 1.15 17.61
CA ILE A 348 -11.62 2.27 16.85
C ILE A 348 -11.64 3.55 17.69
N GLU A 349 -12.73 3.81 18.42
CA GLU A 349 -12.87 5.03 19.20
C GLU A 349 -11.91 5.05 20.40
N GLU A 350 -11.71 3.91 21.05
CA GLU A 350 -10.73 3.74 22.11
C GLU A 350 -9.30 3.92 21.60
N TYR A 351 -8.96 3.32 20.46
CA TYR A 351 -7.65 3.51 19.83
C TYR A 351 -7.41 4.98 19.50
N ILE A 352 -8.33 5.64 18.80
CA ILE A 352 -8.21 7.06 18.42
C ILE A 352 -8.02 7.92 19.67
N ARG A 353 -8.81 7.69 20.73
CA ARG A 353 -8.69 8.44 21.98
C ARG A 353 -7.32 8.29 22.62
N ARG A 354 -6.75 7.08 22.62
CA ARG A 354 -5.48 6.77 23.30
C ARG A 354 -4.26 7.18 22.47
N GLU A 355 -4.24 6.84 21.19
CA GLU A 355 -3.07 6.94 20.33
C GLU A 355 -3.06 8.21 19.48
N VAL A 356 -4.22 8.80 19.16
CA VAL A 356 -4.30 9.98 18.29
C VAL A 356 -4.61 11.24 19.09
N LEU A 357 -5.75 11.27 19.80
CA LEU A 357 -6.22 12.49 20.50
C LEU A 357 -5.34 12.91 21.67
N THR A 358 -4.49 12.01 22.19
CA THR A 358 -3.45 12.35 23.19
C THR A 358 -2.42 13.31 22.63
N TYR A 359 -2.10 13.20 21.33
CA TYR A 359 -1.06 14.02 20.68
C TYR A 359 -1.67 15.10 19.78
N VAL A 360 -2.85 14.85 19.21
CA VAL A 360 -3.57 15.77 18.31
C VAL A 360 -5.04 15.89 18.75
N PRO A 361 -5.34 16.70 19.78
CA PRO A 361 -6.65 16.73 20.43
C PRO A 361 -7.81 17.22 19.57
N ASP A 362 -7.50 17.94 18.49
CA ASP A 362 -8.46 18.54 17.56
C ASP A 362 -8.63 17.73 16.26
N ALA A 363 -7.99 16.57 16.16
CA ALA A 363 -8.20 15.65 15.05
C ALA A 363 -9.56 14.96 15.14
N TRP A 364 -10.11 14.59 13.99
CA TRP A 364 -11.32 13.77 13.90
C TRP A 364 -11.21 12.74 12.78
N GLU A 365 -11.99 11.67 12.89
CA GLU A 365 -12.05 10.68 11.83
C GLU A 365 -13.01 11.12 10.71
N ASP A 366 -12.59 10.97 9.46
CA ASP A 366 -13.50 10.93 8.31
C ASP A 366 -14.02 9.51 8.09
N VAL A 367 -15.15 9.20 8.72
CA VAL A 367 -15.79 7.87 8.69
C VAL A 367 -16.15 7.44 7.27
N SER A 368 -16.40 8.39 6.35
CA SER A 368 -16.74 8.08 4.96
C SER A 368 -15.57 7.47 4.18
N LYS A 369 -14.33 7.71 4.64
CA LYS A 369 -13.10 7.17 4.05
C LYS A 369 -12.60 5.89 4.75
N ARG A 370 -13.27 5.45 5.81
CA ARG A 370 -12.89 4.22 6.53
C ARG A 370 -13.00 3.01 5.61
N LYS A 371 -11.94 2.22 5.52
CA LYS A 371 -11.89 1.00 4.70
C LYS A 371 -11.30 -0.17 5.48
N LYS A 372 -11.81 -1.38 5.22
CA LYS A 372 -11.21 -2.61 5.73
C LYS A 372 -10.08 -3.02 4.79
N GLY A 373 -8.90 -3.32 5.31
CA GLY A 373 -7.76 -3.83 4.57
C GLY A 373 -7.25 -5.14 5.16
N TYR A 374 -6.47 -5.87 4.36
CA TYR A 374 -5.82 -7.11 4.80
C TYR A 374 -4.33 -7.06 4.48
N GLU A 375 -3.51 -7.41 5.46
CA GLU A 375 -2.06 -7.53 5.34
C GLU A 375 -1.55 -8.69 6.20
N ILE A 376 -0.52 -9.38 5.72
CA ILE A 376 0.13 -10.48 6.42
C ILE A 376 1.57 -10.04 6.72
N PRO A 377 1.83 -9.35 7.86
CA PRO A 377 3.16 -8.86 8.22
C PRO A 377 4.03 -10.03 8.72
N PHE A 378 4.34 -10.98 7.83
CA PHE A 378 4.93 -12.27 8.17
C PHE A 378 6.17 -12.15 9.06
N THR A 379 7.10 -11.27 8.69
CA THR A 379 8.37 -11.05 9.40
C THR A 379 8.15 -10.56 10.84
N ARG A 380 7.11 -9.76 11.10
CA ARG A 380 6.79 -9.25 12.45
C ARG A 380 6.49 -10.36 13.44
N TYR A 381 5.88 -11.46 12.98
CA TYR A 381 5.46 -12.55 13.87
C TYR A 381 6.59 -13.51 14.29
N PHE A 382 7.69 -13.52 13.53
CA PHE A 382 8.87 -14.34 13.80
C PHE A 382 10.08 -13.52 14.22
N TYR A 383 9.97 -12.18 14.21
CA TYR A 383 11.00 -11.30 14.72
C TYR A 383 11.29 -11.59 16.19
N ARG A 384 12.55 -11.88 16.49
CA ARG A 384 13.08 -11.95 17.86
C ARG A 384 13.90 -10.68 18.06
N TYR A 385 13.55 -9.91 19.07
CA TYR A 385 14.37 -8.77 19.46
C TYR A 385 15.71 -9.31 19.95
N GLU A 386 16.78 -9.01 19.22
CA GLU A 386 18.14 -9.17 19.70
C GLU A 386 18.48 -7.88 20.43
N GLU A 387 18.57 -7.95 21.75
CA GLU A 387 19.07 -6.85 22.55
C GLU A 387 20.49 -6.55 22.05
N VAL A 388 20.70 -5.32 21.56
CA VAL A 388 22.02 -4.90 21.08
C VAL A 388 22.94 -5.02 22.29
N GLY A 389 23.86 -5.98 22.26
CA GLY A 389 24.81 -6.20 23.33
C GLY A 389 25.58 -4.92 23.64
N ASP A 390 26.13 -4.84 24.85
CA ASP A 390 26.97 -3.72 25.26
C ASP A 390 28.03 -3.41 24.18
N ALA A 391 28.06 -2.16 23.74
CA ALA A 391 28.96 -1.73 22.67
C ALA A 391 30.43 -2.00 23.04
N GLU A 392 30.78 -1.90 24.32
CA GLU A 392 32.13 -2.24 24.80
C GLU A 392 32.43 -3.73 24.69
N SER A 393 31.47 -4.62 25.01
CA SER A 393 31.69 -6.07 24.88
C SER A 393 31.85 -6.48 23.42
N THR A 394 31.03 -5.91 22.54
CA THR A 394 31.09 -6.17 21.09
C THR A 394 32.42 -5.71 20.50
N LEU A 395 32.92 -4.54 20.91
CA LEU A 395 34.26 -4.05 20.53
C LEU A 395 35.38 -5.00 21.00
N ARG A 396 35.34 -5.46 22.25
CA ARG A 396 36.32 -6.42 22.78
C ARG A 396 36.29 -7.74 22.02
N ASP A 397 35.11 -8.23 21.65
CA ASP A 397 34.96 -9.46 20.87
C ASP A 397 35.53 -9.29 19.45
N ILE A 398 35.28 -8.14 18.80
CA ILE A 398 35.87 -7.82 17.48
C ILE A 398 37.39 -7.77 17.55
N GLU A 399 37.97 -7.11 18.56
CA GLU A 399 39.41 -7.03 18.74
C GLU A 399 40.03 -8.42 18.99
N THR A 400 39.37 -9.23 19.81
CA THR A 400 39.81 -10.60 20.13
C THR A 400 39.78 -11.49 18.89
N LEU A 401 38.69 -11.42 18.12
CA LEU A 401 38.56 -12.17 16.87
C LEU A 401 39.57 -11.69 15.83
N GLY A 402 39.83 -10.38 15.76
CA GLY A 402 40.83 -9.78 14.88
C GLY A 402 42.25 -10.30 15.18
N LYS A 403 42.62 -10.38 16.47
CA LYS A 403 43.90 -10.99 16.89
C LYS A 403 43.98 -12.45 16.51
N LYS A 404 42.91 -13.22 16.76
CA LYS A 404 42.87 -14.66 16.43
C LYS A 404 43.02 -14.90 14.93
N ILE A 405 42.34 -14.10 14.10
CA ILE A 405 42.48 -14.18 12.63
C ILE A 405 43.92 -13.85 12.21
N GLN A 406 44.55 -12.84 12.80
CA GLN A 406 45.95 -12.51 12.51
C GLN A 406 46.91 -13.63 12.90
N GLU A 407 46.70 -14.27 14.06
CA GLU A 407 47.48 -15.42 14.53
C GLU A 407 47.29 -16.63 13.59
N ASP A 408 46.05 -16.96 13.23
CA ASP A 408 45.74 -18.05 12.30
C ASP A 408 46.35 -17.81 10.90
N ILE A 409 46.33 -16.56 10.42
CA ILE A 409 46.97 -16.17 9.16
C ILE A 409 48.49 -16.32 9.26
N ALA A 410 49.11 -15.86 10.36
CA ALA A 410 50.55 -15.97 10.56
C ALA A 410 50.99 -17.44 10.60
N ALA A 411 50.27 -18.30 11.33
CA ALA A 411 50.53 -19.74 11.37
C ALA A 411 50.43 -20.40 9.99
N LEU A 412 49.44 -20.02 9.18
CA LEU A 412 49.28 -20.49 7.79
C LEU A 412 50.45 -20.11 6.86
N PHE A 413 51.15 -19.01 7.15
CA PHE A 413 52.31 -18.55 6.39
C PHE A 413 53.65 -19.07 6.94
N GLU A 414 53.70 -19.50 8.20
CA GLU A 414 54.85 -20.20 8.78
C GLU A 414 54.92 -21.66 8.35
N ASP A 415 53.78 -22.38 8.29
CA ASP A 415 53.69 -23.78 7.84
C ASP A 415 54.01 -24.00 6.34
N ARG A 416 54.21 -22.92 5.56
CA ARG A 416 54.61 -22.98 4.14
C ARG A 416 56.09 -22.69 3.89
N ARG A 417 56.89 -22.53 4.94
CA ARG A 417 58.33 -22.24 4.84
C ARG A 417 59.26 -23.43 5.13
N ASP A 418 58.70 -24.59 5.45
CA ASP A 418 59.37 -25.89 5.43
C ASP A 418 58.87 -26.72 4.23
#